data_AF-A0A0C1GIN1-F1
#
_entry.id   AF-A0A0C1GIN1-F1
#
_cell.length_a   1.000
_cell.length_b   1.000
_cell.length_c   1.000
_cell.angle_alpha   90.00
_cell.angle_beta   90.00
_cell.angle_gamma   90.00
#
_symmetry.space_group_name_H-M   'P 1'
#
loop_
_entity.id
_entity.type
_entity.pdbx_description
1 polymer ?
#
loop_
_entity_poly.entity_id
_entity_poly.type
_entity_poly.pdbx_seq_one_letter_code
_entity_poly.pdbx_strand_id
1 'polypeptide(L)' 'KLRKTFDLQLNTEGVYGYKCTPHYQKGMVGLIVVGNPSGNLTQAMSVKTPAGAQMVFDSLFMQAKAISLAY' A
#
# COMPACT_ATOMS: atom_id res chain seq x y z
N LYS A 1 -2.05 -20.19 -9.88
CA LYS A 1 -2.53 -20.73 -8.58
C LYS A 1 -1.76 -20.01 -7.46
N LEU A 2 -2.32 -18.96 -6.85
CA LEU A 2 -1.71 -18.26 -5.70
C LEU A 2 -2.41 -18.76 -4.43
N ARG A 3 -2.00 -19.96 -3.99
CA ARG A 3 -2.44 -20.60 -2.74
C ARG A 3 -1.19 -21.16 -2.05
N LYS A 4 -0.21 -20.27 -1.86
CA LYS A 4 1.03 -20.56 -1.15
C LYS A 4 1.24 -19.40 -0.17
N THR A 5 1.74 -19.73 1.00
CA THR A 5 2.27 -18.73 1.91
C THR A 5 3.49 -18.06 1.26
N PHE A 6 3.72 -16.81 1.63
CA PHE A 6 4.95 -16.10 1.28
C PHE A 6 5.38 -15.30 2.50
N ASP A 7 6.68 -15.15 2.66
CA ASP A 7 7.28 -14.30 3.68
C ASP A 7 8.07 -13.19 2.98
N LEU A 8 7.96 -11.97 3.49
CA LEU A 8 8.68 -10.81 2.97
C LEU A 8 9.17 -9.96 4.15
N GLN A 9 10.48 -9.80 4.25
CA GLN A 9 11.09 -8.88 5.20
C GLN A 9 11.28 -7.51 4.53
N LEU A 10 10.79 -6.46 5.19
CA LEU A 10 10.95 -5.07 4.75
C LEU A 10 11.89 -4.36 5.71
N ASN A 11 13.07 -3.96 5.22
CA ASN A 11 14.11 -3.33 6.03
C ASN A 11 14.19 -1.80 5.83
N THR A 12 13.60 -1.29 4.76
CA THR A 12 13.66 0.13 4.42
C THR A 12 12.36 0.82 4.84
N GLU A 13 12.48 1.97 5.50
CA GLU A 13 11.31 2.77 5.87
C GLU A 13 10.54 3.29 4.64
N GLY A 14 9.26 3.55 4.84
CA GLY A 14 8.34 4.07 3.83
C GLY A 14 7.06 3.26 3.71
N VAL A 15 6.32 3.53 2.63
CA VAL A 15 5.08 2.84 2.29
C VAL A 15 5.27 1.83 1.15
N TYR A 16 4.62 0.67 1.29
CA TYR A 16 4.65 -0.41 0.30
C TYR A 16 3.23 -0.82 -0.07
N GLY A 17 2.92 -0.79 -1.36
CA GLY A 17 1.66 -1.30 -1.89
C GLY A 17 1.71 -2.81 -2.10
N TYR A 18 0.74 -3.52 -1.54
CA TYR A 18 0.49 -4.94 -1.78
C TYR A 18 -0.70 -5.10 -2.74
N LYS A 19 -0.60 -6.03 -3.70
CA LYS A 19 -1.73 -6.42 -4.56
C LYS A 19 -1.82 -7.93 -4.71
N CYS A 20 -3.04 -8.45 -4.67
CA CYS A 20 -3.31 -9.81 -5.12
C CYS A 20 -3.65 -9.78 -6.61
N THR A 21 -2.75 -10.27 -7.46
CA THR A 21 -2.84 -10.16 -8.93
C THR A 21 -4.22 -10.51 -9.53
N PRO A 22 -4.83 -11.68 -9.25
CA PRO A 22 -6.13 -12.02 -9.86
C PRO A 22 -7.30 -11.14 -9.36
N HIS A 23 -7.14 -10.46 -8.24
CA HIS A 23 -8.21 -9.69 -7.59
C HIS A 23 -7.88 -8.20 -7.50
N TYR A 24 -6.82 -7.74 -8.16
CA TYR A 24 -6.33 -6.37 -8.08
C TYR A 24 -7.41 -5.37 -8.50
N GLN A 25 -8.06 -5.61 -9.65
CA GLN A 25 -9.16 -4.76 -10.14
C GLN A 25 -10.38 -4.74 -9.21
N LYS A 26 -10.55 -5.77 -8.38
CA LYS A 26 -11.65 -5.88 -7.40
C LYS A 26 -11.28 -5.26 -6.04
N GLY A 27 -10.11 -4.65 -5.91
CA GLY A 27 -9.69 -3.97 -4.69
C GLY A 27 -8.96 -4.84 -3.66
N MET A 28 -8.50 -6.03 -4.02
CA MET A 28 -7.69 -6.84 -3.11
C MET A 28 -6.24 -6.32 -3.04
N VAL A 29 -6.07 -5.26 -2.26
CA VAL A 29 -4.82 -4.54 -2.04
C VAL A 29 -4.59 -4.28 -0.56
N GLY A 30 -3.38 -3.89 -0.21
CA GLY A 30 -3.02 -3.44 1.13
C GLY A 30 -1.90 -2.40 1.06
N LEU A 31 -1.73 -1.65 2.14
CA LEU A 31 -0.64 -0.69 2.29
C LEU A 31 0.10 -1.04 3.58
N ILE A 32 1.41 -1.21 3.50
CA ILE A 32 2.27 -1.51 4.64
C ILE A 32 3.11 -0.26 4.91
N VAL A 33 3.12 0.19 6.16
CA VAL A 33 3.96 1.29 6.62
C VAL A 33 5.09 0.71 7.47
N VAL A 34 6.33 1.04 7.12
CA VAL A 34 7.54 0.69 7.87
C VAL A 34 8.17 2.00 8.34
N GLY A 35 8.25 2.23 9.65
CA GLY A 35 8.81 3.46 10.21
C GLY A 35 8.09 4.72 9.72
N ASN A 36 8.83 5.75 9.33
CA ASN A 36 8.27 7.00 8.84
C ASN A 36 7.82 6.89 7.36
N PRO A 37 6.52 7.09 7.04
CA PRO A 37 6.02 6.96 5.67
C PRO A 37 6.41 8.11 4.74
N SER A 38 6.91 9.25 5.26
CA SER A 38 7.05 10.50 4.51
C SER A 38 8.04 10.42 3.35
N GLY A 39 9.01 9.50 3.40
CA GLY A 39 10.06 9.37 2.38
C GLY A 39 9.55 9.04 0.97
N ASN A 40 8.40 8.36 0.84
CA ASN A 40 7.83 8.00 -0.46
C ASN A 40 6.30 8.09 -0.56
N LEU A 41 5.59 8.57 0.47
CA LEU A 41 4.12 8.62 0.48
C LEU A 41 3.52 9.37 -0.71
N THR A 42 4.02 10.56 -1.04
CA THR A 42 3.54 11.35 -2.19
C THR A 42 3.75 10.63 -3.52
N GLN A 43 4.89 9.94 -3.68
CA GLN A 43 5.17 9.16 -4.87
C GLN A 43 4.24 7.95 -4.97
N ALA A 44 4.02 7.24 -3.86
CA ALA A 44 3.14 6.08 -3.80
C ALA A 44 1.69 6.44 -4.16
N MET A 45 1.19 7.58 -3.67
CA MET A 45 -0.14 8.11 -4.01
C MET A 45 -0.32 8.44 -5.50
N SER A 46 0.78 8.68 -6.21
CA SER A 46 0.75 9.07 -7.64
C SER A 46 0.77 7.86 -8.59
N VAL A 47 0.91 6.64 -8.05
CA VAL A 47 0.92 5.42 -8.86
C VAL A 47 -0.49 5.15 -9.41
N LYS A 48 -0.61 5.02 -10.74
CA LYS A 48 -1.88 4.68 -11.38
C LYS A 48 -2.30 3.25 -11.04
N THR A 49 -3.52 3.08 -10.56
CA THR A 49 -4.12 1.78 -10.25
C THR A 49 -5.51 1.63 -10.90
N PRO A 50 -6.03 0.40 -11.09
CA PRO A 50 -7.40 0.19 -11.55
C PRO A 50 -8.41 0.80 -10.57
N ALA A 51 -9.57 1.25 -11.06
CA ALA A 51 -10.55 1.98 -10.25
C ALA A 51 -10.92 1.30 -8.91
N GLY A 52 -11.19 -0.01 -8.91
CA GLY A 52 -11.51 -0.73 -7.67
C GLY A 52 -10.34 -0.82 -6.68
N ALA A 53 -9.10 -0.85 -7.15
CA ALA A 53 -7.92 -0.76 -6.30
C ALA A 53 -7.72 0.67 -5.77
N GLN A 54 -7.92 1.67 -6.63
CA GLN A 54 -7.74 3.07 -6.29
C GLN A 54 -8.64 3.47 -5.12
N MET A 55 -9.91 3.07 -5.15
CA MET A 55 -10.86 3.35 -4.05
C MET A 55 -10.36 2.82 -2.69
N VAL A 56 -9.78 1.62 -2.66
CA VAL A 56 -9.24 1.03 -1.43
C VAL A 56 -7.94 1.72 -1.04
N PHE A 57 -7.05 1.99 -1.99
CA PHE A 57 -5.80 2.70 -1.73
C PHE A 57 -6.01 4.12 -1.22
N ASP A 58 -7.00 4.87 -1.71
CA ASP A 58 -7.31 6.22 -1.25
C ASP A 58 -7.60 6.22 0.26
N SER A 59 -8.40 5.25 0.72
CA SER A 59 -8.71 5.07 2.14
C SER A 59 -7.48 4.67 2.96
N LEU A 60 -6.60 3.83 2.40
CA LEU A 60 -5.36 3.42 3.07
C LEU A 60 -4.33 4.55 3.14
N PHE A 61 -4.23 5.39 2.09
CA PHE A 61 -3.35 6.55 2.08
C PHE A 61 -3.82 7.63 3.06
N MET A 62 -5.13 7.78 3.29
CA MET A 62 -5.63 8.63 4.35
C MET A 62 -5.15 8.17 5.74
N GLN A 63 -5.16 6.85 6.00
CA GLN A 63 -4.63 6.30 7.25
C GLN A 63 -3.11 6.49 7.34
N ALA A 64 -2.37 6.27 6.26
CA ALA A 64 -0.92 6.49 6.23
C ALA A 64 -0.53 7.96 6.44
N LYS A 65 -1.32 8.92 5.94
CA LYS A 65 -1.16 10.35 6.25
C LYS A 65 -1.39 10.67 7.71
N ALA A 66 -2.38 10.03 8.36
CA ALA A 66 -2.58 10.21 9.79
C ALA A 66 -1.36 9.70 10.59
N ILE A 67 -0.78 8.58 10.17
CA ILE A 67 0.47 8.05 10.75
C ILE A 67 1.64 9.01 10.52
N SER A 68 1.77 9.59 9.32
CA SER A 68 2.89 10.51 9.01
C SER A 68 2.90 11.78 9.86
N LEU A 69 1.75 12.19 10.39
CA LEU A 69 1.63 13.37 11.27
C LEU A 69 1.97 13.06 12.74
N ALA A 70 2.11 11.77 13.09
CA ALA A 70 2.48 11.33 14.43
C ALA A 70 4.00 11.16 14.61
N TYR A 71 4.78 11.37 13.54
CA TYR A 71 6.24 11.43 13.53
C TYR A 71 6.69 12.88 13.32
#